data_AF-A0A178F654-F1
#
_entry.id   AF-A0A178F654-F1
#
_cell.length_a   1.000
_cell.length_b   1.000
_cell.length_c   1.000
_cell.angle_alpha   90.00
_cell.angle_beta   90.00
_cell.angle_gamma   90.00
#
_symmetry.space_group_name_H-M   'P 1'
#
loop_
_entity.id
_entity.type
_entity.pdbx_description
1 polymer ?
#
loop_
_entity_poly.entity_id
_entity_poly.type
_entity_poly.pdbx_seq_one_letter_code
_entity_poly.pdbx_strand_id
1 'polypeptide(L)'
;MREFPALQCLQSNAEVHPTHTCAPVEDERLVVTLPNSPAKGGRIYSSTASSKRRDNRLKRLHGGPRYCSPVVILHLHQATCKGETSIDLLPAMSSNSQPIVFYDIAMRPPVEKNCCSPNPWKARLALNFKAVPYTTKWVPLPDVAKVRSGLKVPAVRKFADGSDFYTLPIIQDPATNSAVGDSYDIAVYLQKTYPDSGAGDLFPDQKLDYTFTPDSEIAVPLSEVPQSGFIEYAKFNVNVDAAFSTHVQLSTQEFPFDPATAEISKAEFVRRAGVSSWDDFALVGEAREKVKEGLRKTLGELAKLFLRDNSGPFIMGTRATYADLIVGAWLRMMRATLPSSEWEELRSWHDGIFAKLHDALDVYAEVK
;
A
#
# COMPACT_ATOMS: atom_id res chain seq x y z
N MET A 1 -13.37 -49.10 -24.10
CA MET A 1 -14.29 -48.26 -24.89
C MET A 1 -15.71 -48.48 -24.40
N ARG A 2 -16.30 -47.47 -23.77
CA ARG A 2 -17.74 -47.28 -23.53
C ARG A 2 -17.95 -45.77 -23.50
N GLU A 3 -18.91 -45.27 -24.27
CA GLU A 3 -19.21 -43.84 -24.36
C GLU A 3 -20.42 -43.48 -23.49
N PHE A 4 -20.52 -42.19 -23.14
CA PHE A 4 -21.66 -41.56 -22.47
C PHE A 4 -22.51 -40.78 -23.52
N PRO A 5 -23.70 -40.24 -23.19
CA PRO A 5 -24.87 -40.40 -24.06
C PRO A 5 -25.33 -39.08 -24.71
N ALA A 6 -26.40 -39.17 -25.49
CA ALA A 6 -27.11 -38.03 -26.05
C ALA A 6 -28.47 -37.81 -25.36
N LEU A 7 -28.91 -36.54 -25.31
CA LEU A 7 -30.28 -36.06 -25.05
C LEU A 7 -30.78 -36.30 -23.59
N GLN A 8 -31.69 -35.48 -23.04
CA GLN A 8 -32.87 -34.88 -23.69
C GLN A 8 -33.26 -33.48 -23.16
N CYS A 9 -34.18 -32.82 -23.87
CA CYS A 9 -34.65 -31.45 -23.67
C CYS A 9 -35.93 -31.37 -22.82
N LEU A 10 -36.20 -30.22 -22.19
CA LEU A 10 -37.56 -29.77 -21.86
C LEU A 10 -37.71 -28.24 -22.01
N GLN A 11 -38.86 -27.83 -22.56
CA GLN A 11 -39.35 -26.45 -22.69
C GLN A 11 -40.38 -26.20 -21.54
N SER A 12 -40.99 -25.05 -21.24
CA SER A 12 -41.11 -23.67 -21.78
C SER A 12 -41.39 -22.73 -20.55
N ASN A 13 -41.94 -21.49 -20.56
CA ASN A 13 -42.55 -20.61 -21.56
C ASN A 13 -42.60 -19.14 -21.05
N ALA A 14 -42.96 -18.18 -21.93
CA ALA A 14 -43.54 -16.85 -21.62
C ALA A 14 -42.66 -15.82 -20.85
N GLU A 15 -42.81 -14.50 -20.98
CA GLU A 15 -43.58 -13.66 -21.92
C GLU A 15 -42.90 -12.28 -22.12
N VAL A 16 -43.31 -11.50 -23.13
CA VAL A 16 -42.74 -10.18 -23.45
C VAL A 16 -43.87 -9.20 -23.80
N HIS A 17 -43.84 -7.96 -23.28
CA HIS A 17 -44.47 -6.78 -23.90
C HIS A 17 -43.89 -5.43 -23.35
N PRO A 18 -44.12 -4.25 -23.99
CA PRO A 18 -43.04 -3.28 -24.21
C PRO A 18 -43.34 -1.84 -23.75
N THR A 19 -42.43 -0.89 -24.02
CA THR A 19 -42.79 0.48 -24.45
C THR A 19 -41.65 1.23 -25.17
N HIS A 20 -42.02 2.32 -25.86
CA HIS A 20 -41.19 3.19 -26.72
C HIS A 20 -40.14 4.01 -25.92
N THR A 21 -39.12 4.67 -26.51
CA THR A 21 -39.23 5.92 -27.33
C THR A 21 -38.03 6.22 -28.26
N CYS A 22 -38.16 7.35 -28.99
CA CYS A 22 -37.49 7.81 -30.21
C CYS A 22 -35.97 8.15 -30.18
N ALA A 23 -35.44 8.31 -31.39
CA ALA A 23 -34.29 9.12 -31.81
C ALA A 23 -34.67 9.84 -33.13
N PRO A 24 -33.86 10.72 -33.79
CA PRO A 24 -32.52 11.22 -33.49
C PRO A 24 -32.47 12.79 -33.46
N VAL A 25 -31.47 13.42 -34.13
CA VAL A 25 -31.22 14.89 -34.33
C VAL A 25 -30.39 15.54 -33.20
N GLU A 26 -29.28 16.28 -33.42
CA GLU A 26 -28.59 16.73 -34.66
C GLU A 26 -27.04 16.72 -34.59
N ASP A 27 -26.39 17.08 -35.72
CA ASP A 27 -24.95 17.05 -36.04
C ASP A 27 -24.22 18.35 -35.63
N GLU A 28 -23.18 18.29 -34.77
CA GLU A 28 -22.20 19.37 -34.61
C GLU A 28 -20.77 18.90 -34.93
N ARG A 29 -20.25 19.35 -36.07
CA ARG A 29 -18.87 19.10 -36.52
C ARG A 29 -17.95 20.24 -36.11
N LEU A 30 -17.15 20.06 -35.06
CA LEU A 30 -16.07 21.00 -34.77
C LEU A 30 -14.79 20.62 -35.53
N VAL A 31 -14.53 21.32 -36.63
CA VAL A 31 -13.25 21.23 -37.38
C VAL A 31 -12.19 22.04 -36.64
N VAL A 32 -11.10 21.39 -36.24
CA VAL A 32 -9.89 22.08 -35.73
C VAL A 32 -8.70 21.73 -36.62
N THR A 33 -8.22 22.72 -37.38
CA THR A 33 -7.02 22.61 -38.21
C THR A 33 -5.76 22.93 -37.40
N LEU A 34 -4.73 22.09 -37.51
CA LEU A 34 -3.42 22.32 -36.93
C LEU A 34 -2.47 23.00 -37.95
N PRO A 35 -1.89 24.17 -37.66
CA PRO A 35 -0.77 24.73 -38.42
C PRO A 35 0.58 24.23 -37.90
N ASN A 36 1.55 24.06 -38.81
CA ASN A 36 2.85 23.44 -38.56
C ASN A 36 3.81 24.26 -37.68
N SER A 37 4.74 23.56 -37.01
CA SER A 37 6.02 24.13 -36.52
C SER A 37 6.98 24.43 -37.69
N PRO A 38 7.93 25.37 -37.55
CA PRO A 38 9.33 24.96 -37.72
C PRO A 38 10.39 25.69 -36.85
N ALA A 39 11.02 24.90 -35.98
CA ALA A 39 12.46 24.76 -35.65
C ALA A 39 13.59 25.75 -36.13
N LYS A 40 14.63 25.86 -35.27
CA LYS A 40 16.11 25.97 -35.47
C LYS A 40 16.87 27.26 -35.07
N GLY A 41 17.98 27.06 -34.33
CA GLY A 41 19.17 27.92 -34.24
C GLY A 41 19.46 28.56 -32.86
N GLY A 42 20.69 28.64 -32.33
CA GLY A 42 21.97 28.01 -32.71
C GLY A 42 23.23 28.70 -32.15
N ARG A 43 24.34 27.95 -31.94
CA ARG A 43 25.68 28.35 -31.37
C ARG A 43 25.69 28.50 -29.84
N ILE A 44 26.66 28.03 -29.02
CA ILE A 44 28.11 27.70 -29.10
C ILE A 44 29.04 28.85 -28.63
N TYR A 45 29.76 28.60 -27.52
CA TYR A 45 31.16 28.97 -27.27
C TYR A 45 31.80 27.98 -26.25
N SER A 46 33.13 28.01 -26.04
CA SER A 46 33.90 26.94 -25.39
C SER A 46 35.14 27.40 -24.60
N SER A 47 35.59 26.59 -23.62
CA SER A 47 36.98 26.47 -23.06
C SER A 47 36.96 25.49 -21.85
N THR A 48 37.52 24.27 -21.87
CA THR A 48 38.93 23.80 -21.76
C THR A 48 39.57 23.75 -20.35
N ALA A 49 39.91 22.52 -19.92
CA ALA A 49 41.16 22.12 -19.20
C ALA A 49 41.41 22.57 -17.73
N SER A 50 42.24 21.91 -16.89
CA SER A 50 42.77 20.51 -16.84
C SER A 50 43.56 20.25 -15.52
N SER A 51 43.82 18.97 -15.20
CA SER A 51 45.00 18.42 -14.47
C SER A 51 45.19 18.59 -12.93
N LYS A 52 44.90 17.50 -12.21
CA LYS A 52 45.77 16.74 -11.27
C LYS A 52 46.80 17.43 -10.34
N ARG A 53 46.69 17.08 -9.05
CA ARG A 53 47.74 16.71 -8.06
C ARG A 53 48.94 17.65 -7.81
N ARG A 54 49.14 18.01 -6.52
CA ARG A 54 50.38 17.67 -5.77
C ARG A 54 50.10 17.51 -4.28
N ASP A 55 51.03 16.84 -3.59
CA ASP A 55 50.97 16.41 -2.18
C ASP A 55 52.10 17.11 -1.38
N ASN A 56 51.84 17.52 -0.13
CA ASN A 56 52.87 17.51 0.91
C ASN A 56 52.33 17.66 2.36
N ARG A 57 52.38 16.55 3.10
CA ARG A 57 53.00 16.38 4.44
C ARG A 57 52.81 17.42 5.57
N LEU A 58 52.30 16.89 6.69
CA LEU A 58 52.71 17.12 8.10
C LEU A 58 52.80 18.56 8.66
N LYS A 59 52.02 18.80 9.73
CA LYS A 59 52.51 18.65 11.12
C LYS A 59 51.35 18.60 12.14
N ARG A 60 51.57 17.97 13.30
CA ARG A 60 50.70 18.08 14.47
C ARG A 60 51.08 19.31 15.29
N LEU A 61 50.10 20.06 15.79
CA LEU A 61 50.23 20.94 16.95
C LEU A 61 48.98 20.81 17.83
N HIS A 62 49.17 20.76 19.15
CA HIS A 62 48.07 20.84 20.12
C HIS A 62 47.73 22.32 20.38
N GLY A 63 46.45 22.65 20.52
CA GLY A 63 46.03 24.03 20.79
C GLY A 63 44.55 24.36 20.60
N GLY A 64 43.64 23.50 21.06
CA GLY A 64 42.21 23.85 21.08
C GLY A 64 41.88 24.83 22.22
N PRO A 65 41.17 25.94 21.98
CA PRO A 65 40.85 26.91 23.02
C PRO A 65 39.79 26.37 24.00
N ARG A 66 39.91 26.75 25.28
CA ARG A 66 38.87 26.50 26.28
C ARG A 66 37.74 27.52 26.09
N TYR A 67 36.54 27.07 25.72
CA TYR A 67 35.33 27.89 25.83
C TYR A 67 34.58 27.50 27.10
N CYS A 68 34.34 28.48 27.96
CA CYS A 68 33.55 28.30 29.18
C CYS A 68 32.06 28.49 28.84
N SER A 69 31.23 27.48 29.09
CA SER A 69 29.78 27.64 29.01
C SER A 69 29.28 28.58 30.12
N PRO A 70 28.54 29.65 29.79
CA PRO A 70 27.89 30.47 30.81
C PRO A 70 26.70 29.71 31.42
N VAL A 71 26.83 29.31 32.68
CA VAL A 71 25.72 28.70 33.44
C VAL A 71 24.77 29.81 33.90
N VAL A 72 23.64 29.97 33.20
CA VAL A 72 22.61 30.94 33.56
C VAL A 72 21.73 30.38 34.69
N ILE A 73 22.07 30.73 35.93
CA ILE A 73 21.28 30.34 37.12
C ILE A 73 20.07 31.27 37.26
N LEU A 74 18.94 30.86 36.69
CA LEU A 74 17.68 31.60 36.76
C LEU A 74 17.15 31.62 38.20
N HIS A 75 17.27 32.76 38.89
CA HIS A 75 16.75 32.93 40.25
C HIS A 75 15.24 33.21 40.22
N LEU A 76 14.44 32.20 40.56
CA LEU A 76 13.00 32.34 40.77
C LEU A 76 12.70 33.19 42.01
N HIS A 77 12.49 34.50 41.82
CA HIS A 77 11.88 35.35 42.84
C HIS A 77 10.38 35.07 42.93
N GLN A 78 9.92 34.60 44.09
CA GLN A 78 8.50 34.50 44.40
C GLN A 78 7.93 35.90 44.69
N ALA A 79 7.25 36.50 43.71
CA ALA A 79 6.47 37.72 43.89
C ALA A 79 5.01 37.36 44.21
N THR A 80 4.60 37.50 45.47
CA THR A 80 3.21 37.22 45.91
C THR A 80 2.28 38.39 45.61
N CYS A 81 1.80 38.49 44.37
CA CYS A 81 0.71 39.42 44.03
C CYS A 81 -0.65 38.80 44.39
N LYS A 82 -1.39 39.44 45.31
CA LYS A 82 -2.81 39.13 45.52
C LYS A 82 -3.64 39.82 44.42
N GLY A 83 -4.42 39.04 43.68
CA GLY A 83 -5.38 39.53 42.70
C GLY A 83 -6.39 38.44 42.38
N GLU A 84 -7.65 38.65 42.77
CA GLU A 84 -8.74 37.72 42.48
C GLU A 84 -9.30 38.04 41.09
N THR A 85 -8.94 37.22 40.10
CA THR A 85 -9.64 37.13 38.81
C THR A 85 -10.03 35.68 38.58
N SER A 86 -11.34 35.41 38.55
CA SER A 86 -11.85 34.08 38.16
C SER A 86 -11.59 33.89 36.67
N ILE A 87 -10.43 33.30 36.34
CA ILE A 87 -10.23 32.70 35.04
C ILE A 87 -10.94 31.36 35.11
N ASP A 88 -12.10 31.27 34.46
CA ASP A 88 -12.80 30.00 34.32
C ASP A 88 -11.92 29.05 33.52
N LEU A 89 -11.23 28.17 34.25
CA LEU A 89 -10.48 27.05 33.71
C LEU A 89 -11.47 26.11 33.03
N LEU A 90 -11.70 26.34 31.74
CA LEU A 90 -12.37 25.39 30.85
C LEU A 90 -11.77 24.01 31.14
N PRO A 91 -12.57 23.02 31.55
CA PRO A 91 -12.05 21.73 31.93
C PRO A 91 -11.29 21.14 30.73
N ALA A 92 -10.06 20.70 30.96
CA ALA A 92 -9.27 20.05 29.92
C ALA A 92 -10.10 18.91 29.33
N MET A 93 -10.48 19.04 28.05
CA MET A 93 -11.33 18.06 27.40
C MET A 93 -10.55 16.74 27.32
N SER A 94 -10.85 15.84 28.24
CA SER A 94 -10.50 14.44 28.12
C SER A 94 -11.14 13.93 26.84
N SER A 95 -10.33 13.76 25.81
CA SER A 95 -10.75 13.32 24.49
C SER A 95 -11.08 11.82 24.55
N ASN A 96 -12.24 11.50 25.12
CA ASN A 96 -12.83 10.17 25.19
C ASN A 96 -13.30 9.66 23.81
N SER A 97 -12.60 10.03 22.73
CA SER A 97 -12.72 9.39 21.43
C SER A 97 -12.26 7.94 21.59
N GLN A 98 -13.21 7.01 21.52
CA GLN A 98 -12.90 5.58 21.48
C GLN A 98 -11.97 5.30 20.29
N PRO A 99 -10.96 4.41 20.44
CA PRO A 99 -10.01 4.13 19.37
C PRO A 99 -10.70 3.58 18.13
N ILE A 100 -10.10 3.84 16.96
CA ILE A 100 -10.55 3.29 15.68
C ILE A 100 -10.53 1.76 15.76
N VAL A 101 -11.60 1.10 15.33
CA VAL A 101 -11.64 -0.37 15.24
C VAL A 101 -11.16 -0.77 13.85
N PHE A 102 -9.94 -1.31 13.78
CA PHE A 102 -9.30 -1.76 12.55
C PHE A 102 -9.56 -3.25 12.32
N TYR A 103 -10.10 -3.62 11.16
CA TYR A 103 -10.43 -5.01 10.82
C TYR A 103 -9.33 -5.63 9.93
N ASP A 104 -8.65 -6.64 10.48
CA ASP A 104 -7.54 -7.37 9.86
C ASP A 104 -7.84 -8.88 9.82
N ILE A 105 -7.14 -9.63 8.96
CA ILE A 105 -7.37 -11.05 8.73
C ILE A 105 -6.62 -11.87 9.80
N ALA A 106 -7.35 -12.75 10.50
CA ALA A 106 -6.78 -13.70 11.43
C ALA A 106 -5.98 -14.78 10.67
N MET A 107 -4.66 -14.72 10.81
CA MET A 107 -3.72 -15.76 10.39
C MET A 107 -3.48 -16.75 11.54
N ARG A 108 -2.55 -17.70 11.37
CA ARG A 108 -2.13 -18.66 12.38
C ARG A 108 -1.80 -17.98 13.72
N PRO A 109 -2.36 -18.43 14.86
CA PRO A 109 -1.98 -17.92 16.17
C PRO A 109 -0.48 -18.11 16.47
N PRO A 110 0.20 -17.16 17.17
CA PRO A 110 -0.29 -15.83 17.55
C PRO A 110 -0.44 -14.93 16.32
N VAL A 111 -1.61 -14.31 16.17
CA VAL A 111 -2.00 -13.53 14.99
C VAL A 111 -1.08 -12.33 14.78
N GLU A 112 -0.59 -11.74 15.87
CA GLU A 112 0.27 -10.56 15.92
C GLU A 112 1.67 -10.82 15.34
N LYS A 113 2.05 -12.08 15.15
CA LYS A 113 3.32 -12.50 14.54
C LYS A 113 3.18 -13.08 13.13
N ASN A 114 1.97 -13.49 12.74
CA ASN A 114 1.69 -14.16 11.47
C ASN A 114 0.80 -13.32 10.52
N CYS A 115 0.26 -12.19 10.96
CA CYS A 115 -0.51 -11.29 10.10
C CYS A 115 0.36 -10.81 8.92
N CYS A 116 -0.03 -11.16 7.69
CA CYS A 116 0.79 -10.96 6.50
C CYS A 116 0.04 -10.36 5.31
N SER A 117 -1.28 -10.19 5.39
CA SER A 117 -2.09 -9.74 4.26
C SER A 117 -1.73 -8.30 3.83
N PRO A 118 -1.40 -8.05 2.54
CA PRO A 118 -0.83 -6.77 2.12
C PRO A 118 -1.82 -5.61 2.26
N ASN A 119 -3.08 -5.76 1.83
CA ASN A 119 -4.04 -4.65 1.92
C ASN A 119 -4.31 -4.21 3.38
N PRO A 120 -4.52 -5.13 4.36
CA PRO A 120 -4.51 -4.75 5.77
C PRO A 120 -3.20 -4.11 6.24
N TRP A 121 -2.04 -4.63 5.84
CA TRP A 121 -0.75 -4.01 6.19
C TRP A 121 -0.62 -2.56 5.71
N LYS A 122 -1.13 -2.19 4.52
CA LYS A 122 -1.17 -0.79 4.04
C LYS A 122 -1.94 0.12 5.01
N ALA A 123 -3.12 -0.33 5.44
CA ALA A 123 -3.96 0.41 6.38
C ALA A 123 -3.34 0.45 7.79
N ARG A 124 -2.74 -0.65 8.27
CA ARG A 124 -2.00 -0.70 9.54
C ARG A 124 -0.82 0.28 9.56
N LEU A 125 -0.01 0.28 8.49
CA LEU A 125 1.08 1.24 8.30
C LEU A 125 0.55 2.68 8.27
N ALA A 126 -0.57 2.96 7.58
CA ALA A 126 -1.15 4.30 7.52
C ALA A 126 -1.70 4.79 8.88
N LEU A 127 -2.35 3.91 9.65
CA LEU A 127 -2.82 4.18 11.01
C LEU A 127 -1.65 4.49 11.96
N ASN A 128 -0.58 3.69 11.92
CA ASN A 128 0.62 3.91 12.71
C ASN A 128 1.40 5.16 12.26
N PHE A 129 1.51 5.41 10.95
CA PHE A 129 2.12 6.63 10.40
C PHE A 129 1.39 7.89 10.88
N LYS A 130 0.06 7.88 10.91
CA LYS A 130 -0.77 8.96 11.48
C LYS A 130 -0.82 8.98 13.01
N ALA A 131 -0.21 8.00 13.69
CA ALA A 131 -0.22 7.83 15.14
C ALA A 131 -1.62 7.88 15.79
N VAL A 132 -2.67 7.55 15.05
CA VAL A 132 -4.05 7.57 15.55
C VAL A 132 -4.32 6.36 16.46
N PRO A 133 -5.03 6.51 17.59
CA PRO A 133 -5.38 5.37 18.45
C PRO A 133 -6.30 4.40 17.72
N TYR A 134 -5.91 3.12 17.63
CA TYR A 134 -6.72 2.05 17.06
C TYR A 134 -6.50 0.73 17.81
N THR A 135 -7.42 -0.23 17.62
CA THR A 135 -7.29 -1.62 18.07
C THR A 135 -7.58 -2.57 16.90
N THR A 136 -6.86 -3.69 16.79
CA THR A 136 -7.18 -4.70 15.76
C THR A 136 -8.30 -5.62 16.22
N LYS A 137 -9.34 -5.73 15.40
CA LYS A 137 -10.35 -6.77 15.44
C LYS A 137 -10.04 -7.81 14.37
N TRP A 138 -9.46 -8.92 14.81
CA TRP A 138 -9.10 -10.05 13.95
C TRP A 138 -10.34 -10.79 13.42
N VAL A 139 -10.36 -11.08 12.12
CA VAL A 139 -11.46 -11.73 11.42
C VAL A 139 -10.97 -13.01 10.73
N PRO A 140 -11.52 -14.20 11.04
CA PRO A 140 -11.22 -15.42 10.29
C PRO A 140 -11.46 -15.22 8.80
N LEU A 141 -10.54 -15.68 7.95
CA LEU A 141 -10.61 -15.44 6.50
C LEU A 141 -11.96 -15.86 5.85
N PRO A 142 -12.62 -16.96 6.25
CA PRO A 142 -13.97 -17.29 5.75
C PRO A 142 -15.08 -16.31 6.18
N ASP A 143 -14.93 -15.61 7.31
CA ASP A 143 -15.93 -14.67 7.85
C ASP A 143 -15.86 -13.26 7.22
N VAL A 144 -14.83 -12.96 6.40
CA VAL A 144 -14.60 -11.61 5.83
C VAL A 144 -15.82 -11.01 5.14
N ALA A 145 -16.53 -11.79 4.31
CA ALA A 145 -17.73 -11.32 3.62
C ALA A 145 -18.88 -11.03 4.60
N LYS A 146 -19.13 -11.94 5.54
CA LYS A 146 -20.15 -11.82 6.59
C LYS A 146 -19.90 -10.61 7.49
N VAL A 147 -18.64 -10.35 7.86
CA VAL A 147 -18.25 -9.16 8.64
C VAL A 147 -18.45 -7.89 7.83
N ARG A 148 -17.91 -7.79 6.60
CA ARG A 148 -18.02 -6.59 5.77
C ARG A 148 -19.47 -6.19 5.48
N SER A 149 -20.30 -7.17 5.09
CA SER A 149 -21.74 -6.95 4.86
C SER A 149 -22.51 -6.64 6.15
N GLY A 150 -22.14 -7.27 7.28
CA GLY A 150 -22.73 -6.96 8.59
C GLY A 150 -22.42 -5.53 9.08
N LEU A 151 -21.26 -4.99 8.71
CA LEU A 151 -20.88 -3.59 8.91
C LEU A 151 -21.49 -2.62 7.88
N LYS A 152 -22.24 -3.13 6.89
CA LYS A 152 -22.84 -2.37 5.77
C LYS A 152 -21.82 -1.60 4.92
N VAL A 153 -20.56 -2.03 4.90
CA VAL A 153 -19.53 -1.46 4.03
C VAL A 153 -19.58 -2.21 2.69
N PRO A 154 -19.80 -1.55 1.55
CA PRO A 154 -19.94 -2.23 0.25
C PRO A 154 -18.64 -2.92 -0.17
N ALA A 155 -18.75 -3.91 -1.08
CA ALA A 155 -17.58 -4.41 -1.79
C ALA A 155 -17.00 -3.34 -2.72
N VAL A 156 -15.69 -3.36 -2.90
CA VAL A 156 -14.91 -2.37 -3.71
C VAL A 156 -14.22 -3.03 -4.92
N ARG A 157 -14.51 -4.31 -5.13
CA ARG A 157 -13.96 -5.19 -6.18
C ARG A 157 -15.03 -6.21 -6.57
N LYS A 158 -14.92 -6.78 -7.76
CA LYS A 158 -15.82 -7.82 -8.28
C LYS A 158 -15.04 -9.00 -8.84
N PHE A 159 -15.61 -10.19 -8.78
CA PHE A 159 -15.14 -11.34 -9.54
C PHE A 159 -15.49 -11.19 -11.03
N ALA A 160 -14.90 -12.03 -11.88
CA ALA A 160 -15.12 -11.99 -13.34
C ALA A 160 -16.58 -12.28 -13.77
N ASP A 161 -17.39 -12.88 -12.89
CA ASP A 161 -18.84 -13.07 -13.07
C ASP A 161 -19.68 -11.85 -12.64
N GLY A 162 -19.03 -10.76 -12.20
CA GLY A 162 -19.68 -9.54 -11.70
C GLY A 162 -20.13 -9.59 -10.24
N SER A 163 -19.99 -10.73 -9.55
CA SER A 163 -20.35 -10.87 -8.13
C SER A 163 -19.34 -10.15 -7.21
N ASP A 164 -19.79 -9.78 -6.01
CA ASP A 164 -19.04 -8.91 -5.10
C ASP A 164 -17.86 -9.63 -4.43
N PHE A 165 -16.64 -9.09 -4.60
CA PHE A 165 -15.45 -9.57 -3.92
C PHE A 165 -15.22 -8.78 -2.61
N TYR A 166 -15.70 -9.34 -1.51
CA TYR A 166 -15.55 -8.76 -0.18
C TYR A 166 -14.13 -8.96 0.37
N THR A 167 -13.50 -7.84 0.78
CA THR A 167 -12.12 -7.78 1.26
C THR A 167 -11.99 -7.08 2.60
N LEU A 168 -10.88 -7.32 3.30
CA LEU A 168 -10.34 -6.43 4.34
C LEU A 168 -9.14 -5.67 3.74
N PRO A 169 -8.82 -4.44 4.21
CA PRO A 169 -9.22 -3.83 5.48
C PRO A 169 -10.55 -3.07 5.48
N ILE A 170 -11.04 -2.85 6.70
CA ILE A 170 -12.09 -1.89 7.08
C ILE A 170 -11.61 -1.16 8.35
N ILE A 171 -11.96 0.11 8.52
CA ILE A 171 -11.98 0.80 9.82
C ILE A 171 -13.42 1.17 10.19
N GLN A 172 -13.69 1.23 11.49
CA GLN A 172 -14.78 2.03 12.05
C GLN A 172 -14.18 3.10 12.95
N ASP A 173 -14.55 4.36 12.73
CA ASP A 173 -14.07 5.52 13.48
C ASP A 173 -15.20 6.09 14.35
N PRO A 174 -15.14 5.91 15.69
CA PRO A 174 -16.16 6.43 16.60
C PRO A 174 -16.21 7.97 16.69
N ALA A 175 -15.12 8.67 16.34
CA ALA A 175 -15.07 10.14 16.45
C ALA A 175 -15.85 10.84 15.33
N THR A 176 -15.97 10.21 14.16
CA THR A 176 -16.78 10.70 13.02
C THR A 176 -18.01 9.85 12.72
N ASN A 177 -18.21 8.75 13.46
CA ASN A 177 -19.23 7.72 13.18
C ASN A 177 -19.14 7.14 11.74
N SER A 178 -17.91 7.02 11.21
CA SER A 178 -17.65 6.54 9.85
C SER A 178 -17.25 5.07 9.82
N ALA A 179 -17.58 4.39 8.72
CA ALA A 179 -17.01 3.09 8.37
C ALA A 179 -16.42 3.16 6.95
N VAL A 180 -15.14 2.85 6.80
CA VAL A 180 -14.39 3.01 5.54
C VAL A 180 -13.66 1.70 5.25
N GLY A 181 -13.66 1.24 4.00
CA GLY A 181 -12.99 0.01 3.58
C GLY A 181 -12.24 0.19 2.26
N ASP A 182 -11.33 -0.75 1.98
CA ASP A 182 -10.14 -0.55 1.12
C ASP A 182 -9.02 0.23 1.83
N SER A 183 -7.81 -0.27 1.67
CA SER A 183 -6.55 0.34 2.11
C SER A 183 -6.33 1.77 1.64
N TYR A 184 -6.60 2.07 0.36
CA TYR A 184 -6.38 3.41 -0.19
C TYR A 184 -7.41 4.39 0.38
N ASP A 185 -8.69 4.04 0.37
CA ASP A 185 -9.76 4.91 0.90
C ASP A 185 -9.61 5.15 2.41
N ILE A 186 -9.13 4.15 3.16
CA ILE A 186 -8.72 4.32 4.56
C ILE A 186 -7.60 5.34 4.70
N ALA A 187 -6.52 5.24 3.90
CA ALA A 187 -5.43 6.20 3.96
C ALA A 187 -5.89 7.62 3.56
N VAL A 188 -6.73 7.76 2.54
CA VAL A 188 -7.33 9.04 2.11
C VAL A 188 -8.24 9.62 3.20
N TYR A 189 -9.05 8.80 3.87
CA TYR A 189 -9.83 9.20 5.03
C TYR A 189 -8.91 9.71 6.16
N LEU A 190 -7.86 8.95 6.50
CA LEU A 190 -6.93 9.33 7.56
C LEU A 190 -6.18 10.64 7.24
N GLN A 191 -5.84 10.91 5.99
CA GLN A 191 -5.25 12.20 5.60
C GLN A 191 -6.23 13.37 5.70
N LYS A 192 -7.52 13.15 5.40
CA LYS A 192 -8.55 14.20 5.44
C LYS A 192 -9.05 14.51 6.86
N THR A 193 -9.23 13.47 7.68
CA THR A 193 -9.75 13.57 9.05
C THR A 193 -8.65 13.91 10.06
N TYR A 194 -7.42 13.43 9.84
CA TYR A 194 -6.28 13.59 10.74
C TYR A 194 -5.06 14.18 10.00
N PRO A 195 -5.17 15.37 9.38
CA PRO A 195 -4.11 15.95 8.56
C PRO A 195 -2.81 16.17 9.33
N ASP A 196 -2.90 16.73 10.54
CA ASP A 196 -1.76 17.15 11.37
C ASP A 196 -1.23 16.05 12.31
N SER A 197 -1.73 14.81 12.21
CA SER A 197 -1.39 13.72 13.14
C SER A 197 -0.20 12.86 12.68
N GLY A 198 0.61 12.43 13.64
CA GLY A 198 1.73 11.49 13.42
C GLY A 198 2.89 12.07 12.62
N ALA A 199 3.40 11.30 11.66
CA ALA A 199 4.52 11.65 10.78
C ALA A 199 4.16 12.68 9.68
N GLY A 200 2.99 13.34 9.80
CA GLY A 200 2.54 14.40 8.91
C GLY A 200 1.70 13.87 7.76
N ASP A 201 1.93 14.39 6.56
CA ASP A 201 1.09 14.14 5.40
C ASP A 201 1.51 12.84 4.65
N LEU A 202 0.51 11.98 4.39
CA LEU A 202 0.62 10.70 3.69
C LEU A 202 0.74 10.85 2.16
N PHE A 203 0.24 11.94 1.59
CA PHE A 203 0.09 12.14 0.14
C PHE A 203 0.71 13.45 -0.39
N PRO A 204 1.97 13.80 -0.04
CA PRO A 204 2.63 14.99 -0.59
C PRO A 204 2.78 14.89 -2.11
N ASP A 205 2.87 16.04 -2.79
CA ASP A 205 3.11 16.08 -4.23
C ASP A 205 4.45 15.42 -4.61
N GLN A 206 4.36 14.28 -5.31
CA GLN A 206 5.51 13.58 -5.89
C GLN A 206 5.12 12.85 -7.18
N LYS A 207 6.12 12.57 -8.03
CA LYS A 207 5.93 11.88 -9.32
C LYS A 207 6.09 10.37 -9.16
N LEU A 208 4.97 9.64 -9.18
CA LEU A 208 4.90 8.19 -9.04
C LEU A 208 4.69 7.50 -10.40
N ASP A 209 5.52 7.84 -11.38
CA ASP A 209 5.50 7.29 -12.75
C ASP A 209 6.09 5.88 -12.82
N TYR A 210 5.40 4.93 -12.18
CA TYR A 210 5.60 3.48 -12.33
C TYR A 210 4.34 2.85 -12.92
N THR A 211 4.51 2.20 -14.08
CA THR A 211 3.46 1.44 -14.76
C THR A 211 3.88 -0.02 -14.87
N PHE A 212 2.98 -0.94 -14.56
CA PHE A 212 3.18 -2.38 -14.73
C PHE A 212 2.09 -2.94 -15.63
N THR A 213 2.50 -3.53 -16.76
CA THR A 213 1.62 -4.28 -17.65
C THR A 213 1.91 -5.77 -17.44
N PRO A 214 0.95 -6.58 -16.98
CA PRO A 214 1.16 -8.01 -16.83
C PRO A 214 1.12 -8.71 -18.20
N ASP A 215 1.94 -9.76 -18.37
CA ASP A 215 1.97 -10.59 -19.59
C ASP A 215 0.70 -11.47 -19.76
N SER A 216 -0.20 -11.49 -18.78
CA SER A 216 -1.41 -12.32 -18.72
C SER A 216 -2.42 -11.73 -17.72
N GLU A 217 -3.68 -12.17 -17.77
CA GLU A 217 -4.72 -11.70 -16.86
C GLU A 217 -4.45 -12.08 -15.39
N ILE A 218 -4.72 -11.17 -14.46
CA ILE A 218 -4.51 -11.37 -13.02
C ILE A 218 -5.80 -11.92 -12.41
N ALA A 219 -5.81 -13.19 -12.04
CA ALA A 219 -6.97 -13.89 -11.48
C ALA A 219 -7.47 -13.33 -10.12
N VAL A 220 -6.69 -12.48 -9.45
CA VAL A 220 -7.09 -11.78 -8.23
C VAL A 220 -7.64 -10.40 -8.59
N PRO A 221 -8.92 -10.09 -8.31
CA PRO A 221 -9.45 -8.76 -8.59
C PRO A 221 -8.69 -7.67 -7.81
N LEU A 222 -8.37 -6.60 -8.51
CA LEU A 222 -7.72 -5.40 -7.98
C LEU A 222 -8.76 -4.26 -7.81
N SER A 223 -8.44 -3.24 -7.04
CA SER A 223 -9.30 -2.04 -6.94
C SER A 223 -9.11 -1.20 -8.20
N GLU A 224 -10.18 -0.60 -8.71
CA GLU A 224 -10.09 0.36 -9.83
C GLU A 224 -9.37 1.65 -9.40
N VAL A 225 -8.86 2.41 -10.36
CA VAL A 225 -8.33 3.76 -10.08
C VAL A 225 -9.53 4.71 -9.89
N PRO A 226 -9.71 5.33 -8.71
CA PRO A 226 -10.81 6.24 -8.44
C PRO A 226 -10.72 7.51 -9.30
N GLN A 227 -11.87 8.08 -9.64
CA GLN A 227 -11.96 9.25 -10.52
C GLN A 227 -11.54 10.58 -9.86
N SER A 228 -11.28 10.61 -8.55
CA SER A 228 -10.85 11.81 -7.82
C SER A 228 -9.97 11.49 -6.61
N GLY A 229 -9.36 12.53 -6.01
CA GLY A 229 -8.44 12.40 -4.88
C GLY A 229 -6.98 12.39 -5.29
N PHE A 230 -6.14 11.64 -4.58
CA PHE A 230 -4.68 11.57 -4.79
C PHE A 230 -4.33 10.61 -5.94
N ILE A 231 -4.76 10.97 -7.15
CA ILE A 231 -4.75 10.12 -8.37
C ILE A 231 -3.40 9.43 -8.63
N GLU A 232 -2.27 10.12 -8.48
CA GLU A 232 -0.95 9.52 -8.73
C GLU A 232 -0.63 8.37 -7.75
N TYR A 233 -1.01 8.51 -6.48
CA TYR A 233 -0.89 7.44 -5.49
C TYR A 233 -1.87 6.29 -5.75
N ALA A 234 -3.06 6.60 -6.29
CA ALA A 234 -4.05 5.58 -6.61
C ALA A 234 -3.63 4.74 -7.83
N LYS A 235 -3.14 5.39 -8.90
CA LYS A 235 -2.48 4.74 -10.04
C LYS A 235 -1.31 3.87 -9.57
N PHE A 236 -0.44 4.44 -8.72
CA PHE A 236 0.72 3.73 -8.19
C PHE A 236 0.30 2.50 -7.37
N ASN A 237 -0.70 2.61 -6.50
CA ASN A 237 -1.25 1.48 -5.75
C ASN A 237 -1.74 0.35 -6.67
N VAL A 238 -2.48 0.66 -7.73
CA VAL A 238 -2.97 -0.36 -8.68
C VAL A 238 -1.83 -1.02 -9.46
N ASN A 239 -0.82 -0.25 -9.88
CA ASN A 239 0.32 -0.80 -10.62
C ASN A 239 1.25 -1.65 -9.72
N VAL A 240 1.45 -1.28 -8.46
CA VAL A 240 2.19 -2.10 -7.49
C VAL A 240 1.40 -3.34 -7.08
N ASP A 241 0.08 -3.22 -6.90
CA ASP A 241 -0.79 -4.37 -6.62
C ASP A 241 -0.79 -5.37 -7.77
N ALA A 242 -0.83 -4.91 -9.03
CA ALA A 242 -0.68 -5.77 -10.20
C ALA A 242 0.72 -6.43 -10.22
N ALA A 243 1.77 -5.63 -10.04
CA ALA A 243 3.16 -6.09 -10.04
C ALA A 243 3.44 -7.21 -9.03
N PHE A 244 2.95 -7.11 -7.80
CA PHE A 244 3.10 -8.17 -6.80
C PHE A 244 2.08 -9.31 -6.98
N SER A 245 0.85 -9.04 -7.42
CA SER A 245 -0.17 -10.08 -7.63
C SER A 245 0.23 -11.06 -8.74
N THR A 246 0.85 -10.60 -9.82
CA THR A 246 1.41 -11.48 -10.88
C THR A 246 2.46 -12.46 -10.34
N HIS A 247 3.11 -12.16 -9.21
CA HIS A 247 4.16 -12.98 -8.61
C HIS A 247 3.71 -13.69 -7.31
N VAL A 248 2.42 -13.60 -6.93
CA VAL A 248 1.91 -14.09 -5.64
C VAL A 248 2.09 -15.60 -5.43
N GLN A 249 2.17 -16.38 -6.52
CA GLN A 249 2.35 -17.83 -6.47
C GLN A 249 3.65 -18.25 -5.75
N LEU A 250 4.69 -17.39 -5.70
CA LEU A 250 5.89 -17.61 -4.88
C LEU A 250 5.57 -17.79 -3.39
N SER A 251 4.47 -17.18 -2.93
CA SER A 251 4.01 -17.16 -1.53
C SER A 251 2.82 -18.08 -1.24
N THR A 252 2.04 -18.49 -2.24
CA THR A 252 0.71 -19.11 -2.03
C THR A 252 0.73 -20.32 -1.10
N GLN A 253 1.69 -21.24 -1.25
CA GLN A 253 1.74 -22.48 -0.47
C GLN A 253 2.11 -22.27 1.00
N GLU A 254 2.89 -21.24 1.31
CA GLU A 254 3.44 -20.94 2.65
C GLU A 254 2.60 -19.92 3.42
N PHE A 255 1.40 -19.57 2.94
CA PHE A 255 0.49 -18.67 3.67
C PHE A 255 0.17 -19.23 5.06
N PRO A 256 0.41 -18.47 6.15
CA PRO A 256 0.20 -18.94 7.51
C PRO A 256 -1.28 -18.89 7.89
N PHE A 257 -2.14 -19.65 7.20
CA PHE A 257 -3.56 -19.77 7.56
C PHE A 257 -3.73 -20.31 8.98
N ASP A 258 -4.78 -19.87 9.68
CA ASP A 258 -5.18 -20.49 10.94
C ASP A 258 -5.55 -21.96 10.71
N PRO A 259 -4.90 -22.93 11.39
CA PRO A 259 -5.24 -24.36 11.28
C PRO A 259 -6.72 -24.67 11.50
N ALA A 260 -7.45 -23.87 12.29
CA ALA A 260 -8.89 -24.04 12.50
C ALA A 260 -9.75 -23.68 11.27
N THR A 261 -9.22 -22.92 10.31
CA THR A 261 -9.93 -22.50 9.08
C THR A 261 -9.14 -22.74 7.79
N ALA A 262 -7.98 -23.41 7.87
CA ALA A 262 -7.05 -23.57 6.75
C ALA A 262 -7.69 -24.27 5.55
N GLU A 263 -8.37 -25.41 5.74
CA GLU A 263 -8.95 -26.15 4.60
C GLU A 263 -10.10 -25.40 3.92
N ILE A 264 -10.90 -24.63 4.68
CA ILE A 264 -11.94 -23.75 4.13
C ILE A 264 -11.29 -22.60 3.33
N SER A 265 -10.21 -22.03 3.85
CA SER A 265 -9.45 -20.95 3.21
C SER A 265 -8.77 -21.41 1.92
N LYS A 266 -8.15 -22.60 1.92
CA LYS A 266 -7.58 -23.26 0.73
C LYS A 266 -8.66 -23.56 -0.30
N ALA A 267 -9.79 -24.13 0.09
CA ALA A 267 -10.89 -24.45 -0.82
C ALA A 267 -11.44 -23.20 -1.53
N GLU A 268 -11.57 -22.08 -0.81
CA GLU A 268 -11.96 -20.80 -1.39
C GLU A 268 -10.88 -20.23 -2.33
N PHE A 269 -9.58 -20.42 -2.03
CA PHE A 269 -8.49 -20.06 -2.96
C PHE A 269 -8.50 -20.91 -4.24
N VAL A 270 -8.67 -22.23 -4.10
CA VAL A 270 -8.82 -23.18 -5.23
C VAL A 270 -9.99 -22.77 -6.12
N ARG A 271 -11.16 -22.49 -5.53
CA ARG A 271 -12.34 -21.99 -6.24
C ARG A 271 -12.07 -20.67 -6.97
N ARG A 272 -11.38 -19.72 -6.35
CA ARG A 272 -11.04 -18.40 -6.95
C ARG A 272 -10.09 -18.51 -8.13
N ALA A 273 -9.10 -19.40 -8.06
CA ALA A 273 -8.12 -19.58 -9.12
C ALA A 273 -8.62 -20.47 -10.28
N GLY A 274 -9.77 -21.13 -10.13
CA GLY A 274 -10.30 -22.06 -11.13
C GLY A 274 -9.50 -23.36 -11.25
N VAL A 275 -8.68 -23.68 -10.25
CA VAL A 275 -7.86 -24.90 -10.20
C VAL A 275 -8.62 -26.06 -9.55
N SER A 276 -8.12 -27.29 -9.69
CA SER A 276 -8.77 -28.50 -9.18
C SER A 276 -8.37 -28.85 -7.74
N SER A 277 -7.14 -28.49 -7.33
CA SER A 277 -6.59 -28.84 -6.02
C SER A 277 -5.70 -27.73 -5.44
N TRP A 278 -5.37 -27.82 -4.15
CA TRP A 278 -4.37 -26.92 -3.54
C TRP A 278 -2.95 -27.20 -4.05
N ASP A 279 -2.67 -28.43 -4.49
CA ASP A 279 -1.36 -28.82 -5.02
C ASP A 279 -1.11 -28.22 -6.42
N ASP A 280 -2.17 -27.81 -7.12
CA ASP A 280 -2.08 -27.10 -8.42
C ASP A 280 -1.40 -25.73 -8.29
N PHE A 281 -1.34 -25.16 -7.07
CA PHE A 281 -0.57 -23.94 -6.80
C PHE A 281 0.96 -24.18 -6.72
N ALA A 282 1.42 -25.43 -6.73
CA ALA A 282 2.82 -25.78 -6.52
C ALA A 282 3.77 -25.11 -7.53
N LEU A 283 4.74 -24.36 -7.00
CA LEU A 283 5.71 -23.61 -7.79
C LEU A 283 7.12 -23.98 -7.36
N VAL A 284 7.73 -24.90 -8.09
CA VAL A 284 9.01 -25.57 -7.78
C VAL A 284 9.96 -25.59 -8.99
N GLY A 285 11.25 -25.81 -8.73
CA GLY A 285 12.27 -25.98 -9.78
C GLY A 285 12.40 -24.77 -10.72
N GLU A 286 12.64 -25.03 -12.00
CA GLU A 286 12.83 -24.00 -13.04
C GLU A 286 11.65 -23.01 -13.13
N ALA A 287 10.42 -23.48 -12.92
CA ALA A 287 9.24 -22.61 -12.91
C ALA A 287 9.31 -21.59 -11.76
N ARG A 288 9.78 -21.99 -10.58
CA ARG A 288 9.96 -21.09 -9.44
C ARG A 288 11.03 -20.04 -9.72
N GLU A 289 12.19 -20.46 -10.22
CA GLU A 289 13.29 -19.55 -10.56
C GLU A 289 12.90 -18.56 -11.68
N LYS A 290 12.10 -18.99 -12.66
CA LYS A 290 11.54 -18.10 -13.69
C LYS A 290 10.64 -17.00 -13.08
N VAL A 291 9.77 -17.34 -12.11
CA VAL A 291 8.89 -16.36 -11.44
C VAL A 291 9.69 -15.46 -10.48
N LYS A 292 10.72 -15.98 -9.79
CA LYS A 292 11.65 -15.18 -8.98
C LYS A 292 12.38 -14.14 -9.83
N GLU A 293 12.93 -14.52 -10.98
CA GLU A 293 13.60 -13.62 -11.91
C GLU A 293 12.63 -12.62 -12.57
N GLY A 294 11.36 -13.00 -12.76
CA GLY A 294 10.27 -12.09 -13.11
C GLY A 294 10.08 -11.00 -12.04
N LEU A 295 9.87 -11.42 -10.77
CA LEU A 295 9.71 -10.50 -9.65
C LEU A 295 10.93 -9.60 -9.49
N ARG A 296 12.14 -10.15 -9.64
CA ARG A 296 13.39 -9.39 -9.59
C ARG A 296 13.43 -8.29 -10.66
N LYS A 297 13.04 -8.56 -11.91
CA LYS A 297 12.96 -7.54 -12.97
C LYS A 297 11.90 -6.49 -12.65
N THR A 298 10.72 -6.90 -12.23
CA THR A 298 9.61 -6.01 -11.84
C THR A 298 10.00 -5.07 -10.69
N LEU A 299 10.72 -5.58 -9.70
CA LEU A 299 11.31 -4.79 -8.61
C LEU A 299 12.47 -3.90 -9.07
N GLY A 300 13.22 -4.29 -10.11
CA GLY A 300 14.27 -3.47 -10.70
C GLY A 300 13.75 -2.23 -11.43
N GLU A 301 12.58 -2.34 -12.08
CA GLU A 301 11.87 -1.19 -12.62
C GLU A 301 11.31 -0.28 -11.50
N LEU A 302 10.74 -0.87 -10.44
CA LEU A 302 10.22 -0.12 -9.28
C LEU A 302 11.33 0.62 -8.51
N ALA A 303 12.53 0.01 -8.40
CA ALA A 303 13.70 0.60 -7.75
C ALA A 303 14.14 1.94 -8.36
N LYS A 304 13.78 2.21 -9.64
CA LYS A 304 14.07 3.50 -10.32
C LYS A 304 13.33 4.69 -9.73
N LEU A 305 12.32 4.48 -8.87
CA LEU A 305 11.74 5.54 -8.04
C LEU A 305 12.64 5.88 -6.85
N PHE A 306 13.03 4.86 -6.07
CA PHE A 306 13.87 5.01 -4.87
C PHE A 306 15.27 5.56 -5.16
N LEU A 307 15.83 5.27 -6.33
CA LEU A 307 17.13 5.81 -6.77
C LEU A 307 17.13 7.31 -7.12
N ARG A 308 15.99 8.00 -7.06
CA ARG A 308 15.87 9.44 -7.37
C ARG A 308 16.40 10.34 -6.26
N ASP A 309 16.14 9.96 -5.01
CA ASP A 309 16.66 10.64 -3.82
C ASP A 309 17.33 9.63 -2.89
N ASN A 310 18.65 9.55 -2.98
CA ASN A 310 19.46 8.61 -2.21
C ASN A 310 19.80 9.12 -0.80
N SER A 311 19.11 10.15 -0.30
CA SER A 311 19.28 10.65 1.08
C SER A 311 18.68 9.74 2.16
N GLY A 312 17.83 8.79 1.78
CA GLY A 312 17.23 7.82 2.69
C GLY A 312 16.62 6.60 1.97
N PRO A 313 15.80 5.80 2.68
CA PRO A 313 15.26 4.53 2.19
C PRO A 313 13.91 4.63 1.47
N PHE A 314 13.33 5.83 1.39
CA PHE A 314 11.98 6.10 0.85
C PHE A 314 12.04 6.76 -0.53
N ILE A 315 10.91 6.81 -1.25
CA ILE A 315 10.83 7.47 -2.57
C ILE A 315 11.13 8.98 -2.46
N MET A 316 10.77 9.61 -1.34
CA MET A 316 11.17 10.97 -0.98
C MET A 316 12.36 10.99 -0.01
N GLY A 317 13.35 10.12 -0.24
CA GLY A 317 14.61 10.06 0.51
C GLY A 317 14.40 9.73 1.98
N THR A 318 14.50 10.75 2.85
CA THR A 318 14.31 10.61 4.30
C THR A 318 12.83 10.61 4.74
N ARG A 319 11.88 10.96 3.87
CA ARG A 319 10.44 11.05 4.21
C ARG A 319 9.66 9.87 3.62
N ALA A 320 9.00 9.10 4.50
CA ALA A 320 8.02 8.09 4.10
C ALA A 320 6.69 8.75 3.67
N THR A 321 6.00 8.11 2.74
CA THR A 321 4.70 8.49 2.17
C THR A 321 3.82 7.25 1.99
N TYR A 322 2.54 7.40 1.64
CA TYR A 322 1.68 6.24 1.37
C TYR A 322 2.21 5.35 0.21
N ALA A 323 2.99 5.90 -0.72
CA ALA A 323 3.68 5.11 -1.76
C ALA A 323 4.66 4.09 -1.16
N ASP A 324 5.45 4.51 -0.18
CA ASP A 324 6.36 3.63 0.56
C ASP A 324 5.59 2.56 1.35
N LEU A 325 4.45 2.93 1.95
CA LEU A 325 3.60 2.00 2.71
C LEU A 325 2.95 0.93 1.81
N ILE A 326 2.58 1.26 0.56
CA ILE A 326 2.06 0.30 -0.43
C ILE A 326 3.09 -0.80 -0.70
N VAL A 327 4.34 -0.42 -1.02
CA VAL A 327 5.41 -1.38 -1.31
C VAL A 327 5.82 -2.13 -0.05
N GLY A 328 5.95 -1.44 1.08
CA GLY A 328 6.27 -2.02 2.39
C GLY A 328 5.29 -3.10 2.82
N ALA A 329 4.00 -2.92 2.59
CA ALA A 329 2.97 -3.90 2.92
C ALA A 329 3.10 -5.22 2.13
N TRP A 330 3.47 -5.15 0.84
CA TRP A 330 3.78 -6.35 0.06
C TRP A 330 5.08 -7.02 0.51
N LEU A 331 6.08 -6.25 0.95
CA LEU A 331 7.30 -6.81 1.56
C LEU A 331 7.02 -7.49 2.91
N ARG A 332 6.08 -6.99 3.72
CA ARG A 332 5.61 -7.67 4.95
C ARG A 332 4.96 -9.02 4.64
N MET A 333 4.18 -9.10 3.55
CA MET A 333 3.65 -10.38 3.05
C MET A 333 4.80 -11.32 2.70
N MET A 334 5.65 -10.93 1.74
CA MET A 334 6.76 -11.74 1.23
C MET A 334 7.72 -12.21 2.35
N ARG A 335 8.00 -11.39 3.37
CA ARG A 335 8.79 -11.79 4.54
C ARG A 335 8.16 -12.92 5.36
N ALA A 336 6.84 -13.00 5.40
CA ALA A 336 6.09 -14.01 6.15
C ALA A 336 5.77 -15.27 5.34
N THR A 337 5.84 -15.21 4.00
CA THR A 337 5.37 -16.26 3.08
C THR A 337 6.42 -16.73 2.05
N LEU A 338 7.64 -16.20 2.06
CA LEU A 338 8.77 -16.80 1.32
C LEU A 338 9.60 -17.72 2.23
N PRO A 339 10.18 -18.80 1.70
CA PRO A 339 11.26 -19.53 2.36
C PRO A 339 12.36 -18.55 2.79
N SER A 340 12.94 -18.71 3.99
CA SER A 340 13.85 -17.71 4.56
C SER A 340 15.07 -17.42 3.68
N SER A 341 15.56 -18.41 2.92
CA SER A 341 16.62 -18.24 1.92
C SER A 341 16.22 -17.32 0.75
N GLU A 342 14.96 -17.38 0.30
CA GLU A 342 14.44 -16.53 -0.78
C GLU A 342 14.09 -15.13 -0.30
N TRP A 343 13.68 -14.98 0.97
CA TRP A 343 13.55 -13.67 1.59
C TRP A 343 14.92 -12.95 1.71
N GLU A 344 15.97 -13.64 2.16
CA GLU A 344 17.32 -13.06 2.17
C GLU A 344 17.88 -12.84 0.74
N GLU A 345 17.50 -13.66 -0.24
CA GLU A 345 17.81 -13.41 -1.65
C GLU A 345 17.14 -12.11 -2.14
N LEU A 346 15.84 -11.94 -1.89
CA LEU A 346 15.08 -10.72 -2.23
C LEU A 346 15.66 -9.49 -1.54
N ARG A 347 16.07 -9.61 -0.26
CA ARG A 347 16.77 -8.54 0.48
C ARG A 347 18.11 -8.14 -0.16
N SER A 348 18.76 -9.03 -0.91
CA SER A 348 20.02 -8.73 -1.61
C SER A 348 19.83 -8.02 -2.96
N TRP A 349 18.65 -8.10 -3.57
CA TRP A 349 18.41 -7.53 -4.90
C TRP A 349 18.47 -6.01 -4.91
N HIS A 350 18.92 -5.43 -6.03
CA HIS A 350 18.95 -3.98 -6.31
C HIS A 350 19.60 -3.18 -5.18
N ASP A 351 20.84 -3.55 -4.85
CA ASP A 351 21.65 -2.97 -3.76
C ASP A 351 20.92 -2.88 -2.41
N GLY A 352 19.99 -3.81 -2.17
CA GLY A 352 19.19 -3.91 -0.94
C GLY A 352 18.16 -2.80 -0.74
N ILE A 353 17.72 -2.11 -1.80
CA ILE A 353 16.69 -1.05 -1.74
C ILE A 353 15.45 -1.52 -0.96
N PHE A 354 14.92 -2.70 -1.30
CA PHE A 354 13.70 -3.21 -0.66
C PHE A 354 13.92 -3.73 0.77
N ALA A 355 15.14 -4.17 1.12
CA ALA A 355 15.51 -4.45 2.50
C ALA A 355 15.54 -3.17 3.35
N LYS A 356 16.21 -2.13 2.84
CA LYS A 356 16.28 -0.80 3.48
C LYS A 356 14.89 -0.22 3.70
N LEU A 357 14.00 -0.32 2.71
CA LEU A 357 12.60 0.11 2.81
C LEU A 357 11.82 -0.71 3.85
N HIS A 358 11.89 -2.04 3.80
CA HIS A 358 11.19 -2.91 4.75
C HIS A 358 11.56 -2.57 6.19
N ASP A 359 12.86 -2.48 6.48
CA ASP A 359 13.41 -2.27 7.82
C ASP A 359 13.17 -0.82 8.30
N ALA A 360 13.26 0.18 7.40
CA ALA A 360 12.94 1.56 7.74
C ALA A 360 11.46 1.79 8.07
N LEU A 361 10.56 0.90 7.59
CA LEU A 361 9.15 0.91 7.94
C LEU A 361 8.81 0.17 9.25
N ASP A 362 9.78 -0.47 9.93
CA ASP A 362 9.53 -1.09 11.25
C ASP A 362 9.01 -0.07 12.29
N VAL A 363 9.39 1.21 12.17
CA VAL A 363 8.90 2.29 13.04
C VAL A 363 7.38 2.54 12.92
N TYR A 364 6.74 2.06 11.85
CA TYR A 364 5.30 2.11 11.64
C TYR A 364 4.67 0.70 11.66
N ALA A 365 5.41 -0.35 12.01
CA ALA A 365 4.96 -1.74 11.89
C ALA A 365 4.31 -2.34 13.16
N GLU A 366 3.99 -1.51 14.16
CA GLU A 366 3.36 -1.94 15.41
C GLU A 366 2.00 -2.63 15.18
N VAL A 367 1.78 -3.77 15.85
CA VAL A 367 0.50 -4.50 15.82
C VAL A 367 -0.20 -4.29 17.16
N LYS A 368 -1.36 -3.62 17.12
CA LYS A 368 -2.18 -3.19 18.26
C LYS A 368 -3.53 -3.91 18.30
#